data_AF-A0A7V3K4J6-F1
#
_entry.id   AF-A0A7V3K4J6-F1
#
_cell.length_a   1.000
_cell.length_b   1.000
_cell.length_c   1.000
_cell.angle_alpha   90.00
_cell.angle_beta   90.00
_cell.angle_gamma   90.00
#
_symmetry.space_group_name_H-M   'P 1'
#
loop_
_entity.id
_entity.type
_entity.pdbx_description
1 polymer ?
#
loop_
_entity_poly.entity_id
_entity_poly.type
_entity_poly.pdbx_seq_one_letter_code
_entity_poly.pdbx_strand_id
1 'polypeptide(L)'
;AILDIASGFEGVMEECNAVLGTQWRVDDAAKIGAEILRKERAFNEAAGLTKAHDRVPEFMKYEPLPPHNQIFDVPDEALDSVYGEL
;
A
#
# COMPACT_ATOMS: atom_id res chain seq x y z
N ALA A 1 3.49 -1.37 14.57
CA ALA A 1 4.51 -1.11 15.61
C ALA A 1 5.44 0.05 15.24
N ILE A 2 6.16 -0.01 14.12
CA ILE A 2 7.08 1.07 13.70
C ILE A 2 6.34 2.37 13.31
N LEU A 3 5.17 2.26 12.69
CA LEU A 3 4.33 3.41 12.33
C LEU A 3 3.36 3.84 13.44
N ASP A 4 3.34 3.13 14.56
CA ASP A 4 2.36 3.37 15.64
C ASP A 4 2.82 4.50 16.57
N ILE A 5 4.13 4.78 16.59
CA ILE A 5 4.75 5.87 17.35
C ILE A 5 5.74 6.62 16.46
N ALA A 6 5.75 7.95 16.52
CA ALA A 6 6.56 8.79 15.62
C ALA A 6 8.06 8.46 15.68
N SER A 7 8.60 8.28 16.89
CA SER A 7 10.02 7.94 17.10
C SER A 7 10.41 6.57 16.55
N GLY A 8 9.45 5.66 16.35
CA GLY A 8 9.70 4.35 15.77
C GLY A 8 10.15 4.45 14.31
N PHE A 9 9.46 5.28 13.52
CA PHE A 9 9.81 5.49 12.12
C PHE A 9 11.09 6.31 11.96
N GLU A 10 11.29 7.33 12.80
CA GLU A 10 12.53 8.12 12.84
C GLU A 10 13.74 7.24 13.15
N GLY A 11 13.64 6.35 14.13
CA GLY A 11 14.72 5.44 14.50
C GLY A 11 15.16 4.51 13.37
N VAL A 12 14.22 4.01 12.55
CA VAL A 12 14.55 3.20 11.36
C VAL A 12 15.34 4.02 10.35
N MET A 13 14.96 5.28 10.13
CA MET A 13 15.68 6.16 9.20
C MET A 13 17.09 6.47 9.67
N GLU A 14 17.26 6.73 10.97
CA GLU A 14 18.57 6.95 11.59
C GLU A 14 19.46 5.71 11.48
N GLU A 15 18.91 4.52 11.74
CA GLU A 15 19.63 3.25 11.60
C GLU A 15 20.09 3.02 10.15
N CYS A 16 19.20 3.21 9.17
CA CYS A 16 19.55 3.08 7.75
C CYS A 16 20.66 4.07 7.36
N ASN A 17 20.56 5.33 7.77
CA ASN A 17 21.58 6.34 7.48
C ASN A 17 22.92 6.00 8.14
N ALA A 18 22.93 5.51 9.38
CA ALA A 18 24.13 5.11 10.08
C ALA A 18 24.83 3.90 9.43
N VAL A 19 24.06 2.91 8.97
CA VAL A 19 24.59 1.67 8.38
C VAL A 19 25.03 1.88 6.93
N LEU A 20 24.22 2.58 6.13
CA LEU A 20 24.42 2.72 4.68
C LEU A 20 25.20 3.99 4.30
N GLY A 21 25.44 4.91 5.25
CA GLY A 21 26.04 6.21 4.98
C GLY A 21 25.15 7.13 4.14
N THR A 22 23.84 6.86 4.11
CA THR A 22 22.85 7.67 3.39
C THR A 22 22.45 8.90 4.20
N GLN A 23 21.72 9.82 3.56
CA GLN A 23 21.14 11.00 4.20
C GLN A 23 19.63 11.07 3.92
N TRP A 24 18.95 9.93 4.02
CA TRP A 24 17.52 9.86 3.78
C TRP A 24 16.75 10.58 4.87
N ARG A 25 15.72 11.30 4.45
CA ARG A 25 14.71 11.90 5.32
C ARG A 25 13.47 11.01 5.36
N VAL A 26 12.61 11.25 6.34
CA VAL A 26 11.28 10.60 6.46
C VAL A 26 10.50 10.66 5.13
N ASP A 27 10.51 11.81 4.44
CA ASP A 27 9.83 11.98 3.15
C ASP A 27 10.43 11.15 2.02
N ASP A 28 11.72 10.81 2.10
CA ASP A 28 12.39 10.01 1.07
C ASP A 28 11.95 8.54 1.16
N ALA A 29 11.57 8.05 2.34
CA ALA A 29 11.02 6.72 2.49
C ALA A 29 9.71 6.53 1.69
N ALA A 30 8.84 7.55 1.66
CA ALA A 30 7.63 7.52 0.84
C ALA A 30 7.94 7.48 -0.66
N LYS A 31 8.94 8.24 -1.12
CA LYS A 31 9.39 8.22 -2.53
C LYS A 31 9.98 6.88 -2.91
N ILE A 32 10.86 6.33 -2.08
CA ILE A 32 11.47 5.01 -2.27
C ILE A 32 10.38 3.94 -2.30
N GLY A 33 9.43 3.99 -1.36
CA GLY A 33 8.27 3.09 -1.34
C GLY A 33 7.44 3.17 -2.62
N ALA A 34 7.15 4.38 -3.11
CA ALA A 34 6.44 4.56 -4.37
C ALA A 34 7.22 3.99 -5.57
N GLU A 35 8.55 4.18 -5.63
CA GLU A 35 9.38 3.57 -6.68
C GLU A 35 9.38 2.04 -6.63
N ILE A 36 9.42 1.45 -5.43
CA ILE A 36 9.33 0.00 -5.23
C ILE A 36 7.97 -0.50 -5.73
N LEU A 37 6.88 0.12 -5.29
CA LEU A 37 5.52 -0.26 -5.70
C LEU A 37 5.32 -0.18 -7.21
N ARG A 38 5.86 0.86 -7.89
CA ARG A 38 5.81 0.94 -9.36
C ARG A 38 6.51 -0.24 -10.04
N LYS A 39 7.69 -0.63 -9.54
CA LYS A 39 8.46 -1.76 -10.09
C LYS A 39 7.74 -3.09 -9.87
N GLU A 40 7.22 -3.32 -8.67
CA GLU A 40 6.44 -4.52 -8.33
C GLU A 40 5.16 -4.62 -9.16
N ARG A 41 4.45 -3.50 -9.33
CA ARG A 41 3.24 -3.44 -10.16
C ARG A 41 3.55 -3.72 -11.63
N ALA A 42 4.56 -3.07 -12.20
CA ALA A 42 4.97 -3.31 -13.59
C ALA A 42 5.37 -4.78 -13.82
N PHE A 43 6.05 -5.40 -12.85
CA PHE A 43 6.36 -6.83 -12.90
C PHE A 43 5.09 -7.69 -12.92
N ASN A 44 4.14 -7.43 -12.02
CA ASN A 44 2.89 -8.19 -11.95
C ASN A 44 2.00 -7.98 -13.18
N GLU A 45 1.92 -6.77 -13.70
CA GLU A 45 1.19 -6.46 -14.94
C GLU A 45 1.81 -7.20 -16.14
N ALA A 46 3.14 -7.27 -16.22
CA ALA A 46 3.82 -8.08 -17.22
C ALA A 46 3.56 -9.59 -17.06
N ALA A 47 3.24 -10.05 -15.85
CA ALA A 47 2.81 -11.41 -15.56
C ALA A 47 1.29 -11.64 -15.80
N GLY A 48 0.55 -10.61 -16.21
CA GLY A 48 -0.88 -10.68 -16.51
C GLY A 48 -1.81 -10.24 -15.38
N LEU A 49 -1.29 -9.60 -14.32
CA LEU A 49 -2.14 -8.95 -13.33
C LEU A 49 -2.89 -7.78 -13.99
N THR A 50 -4.18 -7.64 -13.69
CA THR A 50 -5.04 -6.59 -14.25
C THR A 50 -5.95 -6.09 -13.14
N LYS A 51 -6.68 -5.00 -13.39
CA LYS A 51 -7.69 -4.46 -12.48
C LYS A 51 -8.75 -5.48 -12.05
N ALA A 52 -9.05 -6.48 -12.88
CA ALA A 52 -9.99 -7.54 -12.54
C ALA A 52 -9.50 -8.43 -11.38
N HIS A 53 -8.18 -8.50 -11.15
CA HIS A 53 -7.57 -9.25 -10.05
C HIS A 53 -7.49 -8.42 -8.75
N ASP A 54 -7.57 -7.09 -8.84
CA ASP A 54 -7.58 -6.17 -7.70
C ASP A 54 -9.01 -5.98 -7.16
N ARG A 55 -9.69 -7.10 -6.85
CA ARG A 55 -11.07 -7.12 -6.36
C ARG A 55 -11.18 -7.92 -5.07
N VAL A 56 -12.01 -7.45 -4.15
CA VAL A 56 -12.32 -8.17 -2.92
C VAL A 56 -13.10 -9.47 -3.23
N PRO A 57 -13.00 -10.50 -2.38
CA PRO A 57 -13.83 -11.69 -2.51
C PRO A 57 -15.32 -11.38 -2.60
N GLU A 58 -16.06 -12.12 -3.44
CA GLU A 58 -17.47 -11.87 -3.73
C GLU A 58 -18.36 -11.84 -2.49
N PHE A 59 -18.13 -12.72 -1.51
CA PHE A 59 -18.92 -12.77 -0.29
C PHE A 59 -18.88 -11.43 0.47
N MET A 60 -17.78 -10.67 0.40
CA MET A 60 -17.68 -9.37 1.05
C MET A 60 -18.64 -8.33 0.43
N LYS A 61 -19.05 -8.52 -0.82
CA LYS A 61 -20.02 -7.65 -1.52
C LYS A 61 -21.48 -8.02 -1.22
N TYR A 62 -21.75 -9.23 -0.71
CA TYR A 62 -23.12 -9.75 -0.57
C TYR A 62 -23.52 -10.12 0.86
N GLU A 63 -22.57 -10.55 1.69
CA GLU A 63 -22.82 -11.09 3.02
C GLU A 63 -22.60 -10.02 4.09
N PRO A 64 -23.67 -9.50 4.72
CA PRO A 64 -23.52 -8.55 5.81
C PRO A 64 -22.94 -9.25 7.06
N LEU A 65 -21.88 -8.67 7.64
CA LEU A 65 -21.24 -9.22 8.83
C LEU A 65 -21.72 -8.50 10.11
N PRO A 66 -22.28 -9.22 11.09
CA PRO A 66 -22.63 -8.64 12.40
C PRO A 66 -21.39 -8.09 13.14
N PRO A 67 -21.57 -7.11 14.04
CA PRO A 67 -22.85 -6.51 14.45
C PRO A 67 -23.31 -5.38 13.51
N HIS A 68 -22.42 -4.89 12.63
CA HIS A 68 -22.69 -3.70 11.83
C HIS A 68 -23.47 -4.00 10.54
N ASN A 69 -23.52 -5.27 10.12
CA ASN A 69 -24.24 -5.76 8.95
C ASN A 69 -23.90 -4.96 7.67
N GLN A 70 -22.65 -4.50 7.58
CA GLN A 70 -22.15 -3.81 6.40
C GLN A 70 -21.58 -4.80 5.39
N ILE A 71 -21.73 -4.45 4.12
CA ILE A 71 -21.04 -5.07 3.00
C ILE A 71 -19.98 -4.11 2.48
N PHE A 72 -19.04 -4.61 1.68
CA PHE A 72 -18.07 -3.79 0.98
C PHE A 72 -18.75 -3.07 -0.19
N ASP A 73 -19.07 -1.79 0.00
CA ASP A 73 -19.80 -0.93 -0.94
C ASP A 73 -18.90 0.07 -1.69
N VAL A 74 -17.58 -0.05 -1.54
CA VAL A 74 -16.61 0.79 -2.26
C VAL A 74 -16.67 0.45 -3.76
N PRO A 75 -16.91 1.44 -4.64
CA PRO A 75 -16.96 1.22 -6.08
C PRO A 75 -15.63 0.72 -6.65
N ASP A 76 -15.71 -0.10 -7.70
CA ASP A 76 -14.53 -0.60 -8.41
C ASP A 76 -13.66 0.56 -8.96
N GLU A 77 -14.27 1.69 -9.34
CA GLU A 77 -13.54 2.89 -9.79
C GLU A 77 -12.69 3.53 -8.69
N ALA A 78 -13.13 3.44 -7.42
CA ALA A 78 -12.36 3.92 -6.28
C ALA A 78 -11.20 2.98 -5.94
N LEU A 79 -11.33 1.68 -6.20
CA LEU A 79 -10.20 0.75 -6.10
C LEU A 79 -9.18 0.99 -7.21
N ASP A 80 -9.66 1.24 -8.43
CA ASP A 80 -8.82 1.51 -9.59
C ASP A 80 -8.01 2.81 -9.46
N SER A 81 -8.46 3.77 -8.64
CA SER A 81 -7.76 5.03 -8.43
C SER A 81 -6.60 4.95 -7.44
N VAL A 82 -6.51 3.90 -6.61
CA VAL A 82 -5.45 3.72 -5.59
C VAL A 82 -4.05 3.80 -6.19
N TYR A 83 -3.89 3.25 -7.40
CA TYR A 83 -2.63 3.26 -8.14
C TYR A 83 -2.64 4.24 -9.32
N GLY A 84 -3.73 4.99 -9.54
CA GLY A 84 -3.87 5.88 -10.69
C GLY A 84 -2.94 7.10 -10.65
N GLU A 85 -2.50 7.50 -9.46
CA GLU A 85 -1.57 8.61 -9.22
C GLU A 85 -0.14 8.14 -8.89
N LEU A 86 0.10 6.82 -8.89
CA LEU A 86 1.42 6.23 -8.63
C LEU A 86 2.27 6.30 -9.90
#